data_AF-A0A975G279-F1
#
_entry.id   AF-A0A975G279-F1
#
_cell.length_a   1.000
_cell.length_b   1.000
_cell.length_c   1.000
_cell.angle_alpha   90.00
_cell.angle_beta   90.00
_cell.angle_gamma   90.00
#
_symmetry.space_group_name_H-M   'P 1'
#
loop_
_entity.id
_entity.type
_entity.pdbx_description
1 polymer ?
#
loop_
_entity_poly.entity_id
_entity_poly.type
_entity_poly.pdbx_seq_one_letter_code
_entity_poly.pdbx_strand_id
1 'polypeptide(L)'
;MPAIRRDVALMLAQADIQLADAEAKLFRGSDREKMQAAGKLAFLKRQKEMLERRIEEIDRHPEASETLFQWIKEESFALSVRLESWIANA
;
A
#
# COMPACT_ATOMS: atom_id res chain seq x y z
N MET A 1 -0.97 -11.91 12.05
CA MET A 1 -1.75 -11.74 10.79
C MET A 1 -2.84 -10.65 10.78
N PRO A 2 -3.60 -10.34 11.85
CA PRO A 2 -4.70 -9.36 11.77
C PRO A 2 -4.25 -7.93 11.44
N ALA A 3 -3.03 -7.54 11.87
CA ALA A 3 -2.52 -6.18 11.70
C ALA A 3 -2.27 -5.82 10.22
N ILE A 4 -1.55 -6.67 9.47
CA ILE A 4 -1.24 -6.39 8.04
C ILE A 4 -2.52 -6.36 7.21
N ARG A 5 -3.41 -7.34 7.40
CA ARG A 5 -4.70 -7.35 6.70
C ARG A 5 -5.51 -6.09 7.02
N ARG A 6 -5.54 -5.68 8.29
CA ARG A 6 -6.20 -4.45 8.75
C ARG A 6 -5.59 -3.21 8.12
N ASP A 7 -4.27 -3.13 8.04
CA ASP A 7 -3.56 -1.99 7.44
C ASP A 7 -3.85 -1.89 5.94
N VAL A 8 -3.81 -3.02 5.21
CA VAL A 8 -4.18 -3.06 3.78
C VAL A 8 -5.67 -2.70 3.59
N ALA A 9 -6.56 -3.16 4.47
CA ALA A 9 -7.97 -2.78 4.43
C ALA A 9 -8.21 -1.29 4.69
N LEU A 10 -7.45 -0.66 5.60
CA LEU A 10 -7.49 0.79 5.83
C LEU A 10 -7.00 1.56 4.61
N MET A 11 -5.90 1.12 3.99
CA MET A 11 -5.39 1.72 2.76
C MET A 11 -6.39 1.59 1.60
N LEU A 12 -7.09 0.46 1.50
CA LEU A 12 -8.14 0.25 0.49
C LEU A 12 -9.31 1.20 0.70
N ALA A 13 -9.81 1.34 1.94
CA ALA A 13 -10.87 2.28 2.27
C ALA A 13 -10.47 3.73 1.96
N GLN A 14 -9.20 4.10 2.20
CA GLN A 14 -8.70 5.42 1.86
C GLN A 14 -8.59 5.64 0.35
N ALA A 15 -8.19 4.61 -0.40
CA ALA A 15 -8.19 4.65 -1.86
C ALA A 15 -9.61 4.84 -2.43
N ASP A 16 -10.61 4.16 -1.85
CA ASP A 16 -12.02 4.33 -2.22
C ASP A 16 -12.52 5.77 -2.02
N ILE A 17 -12.20 6.39 -0.89
CA ILE A 17 -12.56 7.79 -0.62
C ILE A 17 -11.90 8.71 -1.66
N GLN A 18 -10.61 8.53 -1.93
CA GLN A 18 -9.89 9.36 -2.90
C GLN A 18 -10.45 9.19 -4.33
N LEU A 19 -10.88 7.98 -4.68
CA LEU A 19 -11.44 7.67 -5.98
C LEU A 19 -12.83 8.31 -6.12
N ALA A 20 -13.67 8.21 -5.10
CA ALA A 20 -14.97 8.91 -5.05
C ALA A 20 -14.81 10.44 -5.14
N ASP A 21 -13.83 11.01 -4.42
CA ASP A 21 -13.51 12.45 -4.51
C ASP A 21 -13.03 12.85 -5.91
N ALA A 22 -12.20 12.03 -6.55
CA ALA A 22 -11.74 12.28 -7.91
C ALA A 22 -12.89 12.21 -8.92
N GLU A 23 -13.78 11.23 -8.79
CA GLU A 23 -14.99 11.11 -9.62
C GLU A 23 -15.95 12.28 -9.41
N ALA A 24 -16.14 12.72 -8.16
CA ALA A 24 -16.94 13.90 -7.84
C ALA A 24 -16.35 15.17 -8.46
N LYS A 25 -15.01 15.35 -8.40
CA LYS A 25 -14.31 16.48 -9.04
C LYS A 25 -14.39 16.44 -10.57
N LEU A 26 -14.35 15.26 -11.18
CA LEU A 26 -14.58 15.11 -12.61
C LEU A 26 -15.99 15.55 -13.03
N PHE A 27 -16.98 15.28 -12.19
CA PHE A 27 -18.36 15.62 -12.51
C PHE A 27 -18.70 17.09 -12.21
N ARG A 28 -18.31 17.61 -11.04
CA ARG A 28 -18.77 18.92 -10.52
C ARG A 28 -17.67 19.96 -10.31
N GLY A 29 -16.40 19.61 -10.51
CA GLY A 29 -15.27 20.52 -10.29
C GLY A 29 -15.11 21.58 -11.37
N SER A 30 -14.30 22.58 -11.08
CA SER A 30 -13.76 23.51 -12.08
C SER A 30 -12.89 22.78 -13.11
N ASP A 31 -12.64 23.39 -14.28
CA ASP A 31 -11.85 22.76 -15.34
C ASP A 31 -10.45 22.33 -14.87
N ARG A 32 -9.83 23.13 -13.99
CA ARG A 32 -8.55 22.80 -13.36
C ARG A 32 -8.64 21.56 -12.48
N GLU A 33 -9.70 21.45 -11.67
CA GLU A 33 -9.92 20.29 -10.80
C GLU A 33 -10.25 19.03 -11.60
N LYS A 34 -11.02 19.16 -12.69
CA LYS A 34 -11.31 18.08 -13.62
C LYS A 34 -10.04 17.54 -14.28
N MET A 35 -9.16 18.41 -14.77
CA MET A 35 -7.88 17.99 -15.34
C MET A 35 -6.99 17.25 -14.33
N GLN A 36 -6.88 17.78 -13.11
CA GLN A 36 -6.11 17.12 -12.05
C GLN A 36 -6.71 15.78 -11.63
N ALA A 37 -8.04 15.70 -11.52
CA ALA A 37 -8.74 14.47 -11.18
C ALA A 37 -8.60 13.42 -12.29
N ALA A 38 -8.70 13.81 -13.57
CA ALA A 38 -8.49 12.93 -14.71
C ALA A 38 -7.08 12.31 -14.71
N GLY A 39 -6.06 13.13 -14.47
CA GLY A 39 -4.67 12.66 -14.39
C GLY A 39 -4.41 11.68 -13.24
N LYS A 40 -5.16 11.79 -12.14
CA LYS A 40 -5.02 10.92 -10.96
C LYS A 40 -5.90 9.66 -11.03
N LEU A 41 -6.98 9.67 -11.81
CA LEU A 41 -7.98 8.59 -11.80
C LEU A 41 -7.39 7.22 -12.17
N ALA A 42 -6.57 7.16 -13.23
CA ALA A 42 -5.95 5.91 -13.66
C ALA A 42 -4.93 5.38 -12.63
N PHE A 43 -4.28 6.26 -11.88
CA PHE A 43 -3.39 5.87 -10.78
C PHE A 43 -4.19 5.31 -9.61
N LEU A 44 -5.24 6.01 -9.16
CA LEU A 44 -6.08 5.58 -8.03
C LEU A 44 -6.77 4.24 -8.31
N LYS A 45 -7.27 4.01 -9.54
CA LYS A 45 -7.85 2.73 -9.94
C LYS A 45 -6.86 1.58 -9.85
N ARG A 46 -5.63 1.76 -10.38
CA ARG A 46 -4.57 0.74 -10.29
C ARG A 46 -4.14 0.48 -8.85
N GLN A 47 -4.08 1.52 -8.02
CA GLN A 47 -3.75 1.38 -6.60
C GLN A 47 -4.81 0.56 -5.86
N LYS A 48 -6.09 0.83 -6.12
CA LYS A 48 -7.22 0.05 -5.58
C LYS A 48 -7.13 -1.42 -5.98
N GLU A 49 -6.99 -1.72 -7.27
CA GLU A 49 -6.87 -3.10 -7.77
C GLU A 49 -5.70 -3.86 -7.13
N MET A 50 -4.56 -3.19 -6.94
CA MET A 50 -3.39 -3.78 -6.28
C MET A 50 -3.69 -4.14 -4.83
N LEU A 51 -4.36 -3.25 -4.09
CA LEU A 51 -4.73 -3.47 -2.69
C LEU A 51 -5.77 -4.58 -2.54
N GLU A 52 -6.75 -4.65 -3.45
CA GLU A 52 -7.74 -5.74 -3.49
C GLU A 52 -7.07 -7.10 -3.71
N ARG A 53 -6.18 -7.21 -4.71
CA ARG A 53 -5.39 -8.44 -4.92
C ARG A 53 -4.56 -8.80 -3.70
N ARG A 54 -3.99 -7.80 -3.01
CA ARG A 54 -3.19 -8.05 -1.81
C ARG A 54 -4.02 -8.60 -0.66
N ILE A 55 -5.26 -8.12 -0.47
CA ILE A 55 -6.19 -8.70 0.51
C ILE A 55 -6.52 -10.14 0.13
N GLU A 56 -6.83 -10.41 -1.14
CA GLU A 56 -7.11 -11.77 -1.59
C GLU A 56 -5.94 -12.73 -1.41
N GLU A 57 -4.70 -12.28 -1.64
CA GLU A 57 -3.50 -13.08 -1.38
C GLU A 57 -3.34 -13.42 0.10
N ILE A 58 -3.54 -12.44 0.99
CA ILE A 58 -3.48 -12.62 2.44
C ILE A 58 -4.57 -13.59 2.90
N ASP A 59 -5.78 -13.45 2.36
CA ASP A 59 -6.93 -14.28 2.71
C ASP A 59 -6.81 -15.71 2.16
N ARG A 60 -6.17 -15.91 0.99
CA ARG A 60 -5.91 -17.22 0.37
C ARG A 60 -4.76 -17.98 1.03
N HIS A 61 -3.74 -17.30 1.52
CA HIS A 61 -2.58 -17.92 2.14
C HIS A 61 -2.23 -17.27 3.48
N PRO A 62 -3.07 -17.47 4.51
CA PRO A 62 -2.75 -16.96 5.84
C PRO A 62 -1.35 -17.44 6.26
N GLU A 63 -1.05 -18.72 6.12
CA GLU A 63 0.19 -19.34 6.63
C GLU A 63 1.48 -18.99 5.86
N ALA A 64 1.40 -18.60 4.58
CA ALA A 64 2.58 -18.22 3.77
C ALA A 64 3.04 -16.77 4.01
N SER A 65 2.17 -15.94 4.61
CA SER A 65 2.49 -14.56 4.97
C SER A 65 3.44 -14.48 6.17
N GLU A 66 3.44 -15.47 7.06
CA GLU A 66 4.32 -15.45 8.24
C GLU A 66 5.76 -15.70 7.85
N THR A 67 6.03 -16.72 7.04
CA THR A 67 7.40 -17.09 6.63
C THR A 67 8.09 -16.00 5.83
N LEU A 68 7.43 -15.43 4.81
CA LEU A 68 8.06 -14.38 3.99
C LEU A 68 8.31 -13.09 4.78
N PHE A 69 7.39 -12.72 5.68
CA PHE A 69 7.49 -11.47 6.45
C PHE A 69 8.43 -11.61 7.65
N GLN A 70 8.49 -12.78 8.30
CA GLN A 70 9.57 -13.10 9.24
C GLN A 70 10.91 -13.06 8.53
N TRP A 71 11.02 -13.65 7.35
CA TRP A 71 12.27 -13.66 6.60
C TRP A 71 12.72 -12.23 6.23
N ILE A 72 11.83 -11.40 5.68
CA ILE A 72 12.13 -9.98 5.40
C ILE A 72 12.52 -9.21 6.67
N LYS A 73 11.85 -9.48 7.80
CA LYS A 73 12.13 -8.79 9.07
C LYS A 73 13.48 -9.22 9.65
N GLU A 74 13.80 -10.51 9.61
CA GLU A 74 15.09 -11.06 10.01
C GLU A 74 16.23 -10.54 9.13
N GLU A 75 16.03 -10.50 7.81
CA GLU A 75 16.99 -9.96 6.85
C GLU A 75 17.24 -8.47 7.09
N SER A 76 16.17 -7.68 7.34
CA SER A 76 16.28 -6.26 7.64
C SER A 76 17.04 -6.00 8.95
N PHE A 77 16.79 -6.81 9.98
CA PHE A 77 17.48 -6.71 11.26
C PHE A 77 18.96 -7.08 11.12
N ALA A 78 19.28 -8.15 10.39
CA ALA A 78 20.65 -8.56 10.11
C ALA A 78 21.43 -7.47 9.34
N LEU A 79 20.77 -6.79 8.40
CA LEU A 79 21.33 -5.64 7.68
C LEU A 79 21.60 -4.44 8.60
N SER A 80 20.66 -4.11 9.50
CA SER A 80 20.83 -3.02 10.47
C SER A 80 22.00 -3.27 11.42
N VAL A 81 22.13 -4.48 11.95
CA VAL A 81 23.24 -4.86 12.85
C VAL A 81 24.59 -4.80 12.13
N ARG A 82 24.66 -5.25 10.86
CA ARG A 82 25.89 -5.12 10.06
C ARG A 82 26.26 -3.66 9.78
N LEU A 83 25.28 -2.81 9.50
CA LEU A 83 25.48 -1.38 9.29
C LEU A 83 26.00 -0.69 10.56
N GLU A 84 25.41 -0.97 11.71
CA GLU A 84 25.89 -0.46 13.01
C GLU A 84 27.32 -0.92 13.30
N SER A 85 27.62 -2.20 13.03
CA SER A 85 28.97 -2.74 13.16
C SER A 85 29.98 -2.08 12.22
N TRP A 86 29.58 -1.75 10.99
CA TRP A 86 30.43 -1.02 10.05
C TRP A 86 30.68 0.42 10.49
N ILE A 87 29.64 1.12 10.97
CA ILE A 87 29.76 2.49 11.48
C ILE A 87 30.63 2.53 12.73
N ALA A 88 30.56 1.51 13.60
CA ALA A 88 31.37 1.44 14.81
C ALA A 88 32.85 1.09 14.57
N ASN A 89 33.20 0.58 13.38
CA ASN A 89 34.57 0.20 13.01
C ASN A 89 35.15 1.08 11.87
N ALA A 90 34.46 2.16 11.50
CA ALA A 90 34.94 3.20 10.58
C ALA A 90 35.46 4.41 11.37
#